data_AF-A0A0H3WP55-F1
#
_entry.id   AF-A0A0H3WP55-F1
#
_cell.length_a   1.000
_cell.length_b   1.000
_cell.length_c   1.000
_cell.angle_alpha   90.00
_cell.angle_beta   90.00
_cell.angle_gamma   90.00
#
_symmetry.space_group_name_H-M   'P 1'
#
loop_
_entity.id
_entity.type
_entity.pdbx_description
1 polymer ?
#
loop_
_entity_poly.entity_id
_entity_poly.type
_entity_poly.pdbx_seq_one_letter_code
_entity_poly.pdbx_strand_id
1 'polypeptide(L)'
;MRMKPQTLYKVVATATPPLIPITRLLRKIGGRAGARISPICEYSHLGLPAEVNRDWAILDTFDMYSPAHDHPQSVADVSAWFERAGFVDVEVGYGPNGVIGRRRRVAE
;
A
#
# COMPACT_ATOMS: atom_id res chain seq x y z
N MET A 1 3.12 -14.23 -13.23
CA MET A 1 4.58 -14.40 -13.46
C MET A 1 5.29 -13.96 -12.18
N ARG A 2 5.87 -14.87 -11.41
CA ARG A 2 6.42 -14.56 -10.06
C ARG A 2 7.88 -14.13 -10.23
N MET A 3 8.11 -12.84 -10.40
CA MET A 3 9.47 -12.28 -10.45
C MET A 3 10.08 -12.32 -9.04
N LYS A 4 11.40 -12.54 -8.93
CA LYS A 4 12.09 -12.44 -7.63
C LYS A 4 11.99 -11.00 -7.11
N PRO A 5 11.75 -10.78 -5.80
CA PRO A 5 11.60 -9.43 -5.23
C PRO A 5 12.76 -8.49 -5.57
N GLN A 6 14.00 -9.00 -5.54
CA GLN A 6 15.18 -8.17 -5.86
C GLN A 6 15.20 -7.71 -7.32
N THR A 7 14.71 -8.56 -8.24
CA THR A 7 14.63 -8.21 -9.66
C THR A 7 13.51 -7.21 -9.89
N LEU A 8 12.34 -7.43 -9.28
CA LEU A 8 11.22 -6.49 -9.37
C LEU A 8 11.61 -5.11 -8.84
N TYR A 9 12.25 -5.06 -7.66
CA TYR A 9 12.71 -3.81 -7.07
C TYR A 9 13.69 -3.08 -7.99
N LYS A 10 14.67 -3.77 -8.59
CA LYS A 10 15.60 -3.15 -9.55
C LYS A 10 14.89 -2.54 -10.74
N VAL A 11 13.90 -3.24 -11.30
CA VAL A 11 13.11 -2.73 -12.43
C VAL A 11 12.33 -1.48 -12.01
N VAL A 12 11.60 -1.54 -10.90
CA VAL A 12 10.80 -0.42 -10.39
C VAL A 12 11.68 0.78 -10.02
N ALA A 13 12.75 0.58 -9.26
CA ALA A 13 13.67 1.64 -8.84
C ALA A 13 14.34 2.35 -10.03
N THR A 14 14.52 1.66 -11.16
CA THR A 14 15.08 2.23 -12.39
C THR A 14 14.01 2.92 -13.25
N ALA A 15 12.82 2.32 -13.36
CA ALA A 15 11.76 2.80 -14.24
C ALA A 15 10.94 3.95 -13.63
N THR A 16 10.77 3.98 -12.31
CA THR A 16 9.90 4.96 -11.64
C THR A 16 10.41 6.40 -11.73
N PRO A 17 11.68 6.74 -11.41
CA PRO A 17 12.16 8.13 -11.45
C PRO A 17 11.90 8.90 -12.76
N PRO A 18 12.17 8.34 -13.97
CA PRO A 18 11.87 9.05 -15.21
C PRO A 18 10.37 9.18 -15.49
N LEU A 19 9.51 8.33 -14.92
CA LEU A 19 8.06 8.39 -15.07
C LEU A 19 7.39 9.43 -14.15
N ILE A 20 8.07 9.88 -13.09
CA ILE A 20 7.55 10.92 -12.17
C ILE A 20 7.17 12.22 -12.90
N PRO A 21 8.06 12.89 -13.68
CA PRO A 21 7.69 14.13 -14.36
C PRO A 21 6.54 13.94 -15.35
N ILE A 22 6.48 12.79 -16.04
CA ILE A 22 5.41 12.44 -16.98
C ILE A 22 4.08 12.31 -16.22
N THR A 23 4.07 11.57 -15.11
CA THR A 23 2.87 11.36 -14.28
C THR A 23 2.37 12.67 -13.68
N ARG A 24 3.29 13.54 -13.23
CA ARG A 24 2.97 14.89 -12.74
C ARG A 24 2.31 15.73 -13.83
N LEU A 25 2.79 15.65 -15.06
CA LEU A 25 2.20 16.36 -16.20
C LEU A 25 0.81 15.81 -16.52
N LEU A 26 0.64 14.49 -16.59
CA LEU A 26 -0.65 13.85 -16.82
C LEU A 26 -1.68 14.26 -15.75
N ARG A 27 -1.27 14.29 -14.48
CA ARG A 27 -2.12 14.79 -13.38
C ARG A 27 -2.45 16.26 -13.53
N LYS A 28 -1.52 17.10 -13.98
CA LYS A 28 -1.77 18.54 -14.19
C LYS A 28 -2.80 18.77 -15.29
N ILE A 29 -2.79 17.96 -16.35
CA ILE A 29 -3.71 18.08 -17.50
C ILE A 29 -5.07 17.44 -17.20
N GLY A 30 -5.08 16.22 -16.67
CA GLY A 30 -6.29 15.38 -16.50
C GLY A 30 -6.76 15.22 -15.06
N GLY A 31 -6.22 15.99 -14.12
CA GLY A 31 -6.54 15.88 -12.69
C GLY A 31 -6.28 14.48 -12.13
N ARG A 32 -7.20 13.98 -11.30
CA ARG A 32 -7.11 12.63 -10.71
C ARG A 32 -7.16 11.51 -11.74
N ALA A 33 -7.90 11.69 -12.84
CA ALA A 33 -8.00 10.68 -13.88
C ALA A 33 -6.67 10.52 -14.63
N GLY A 34 -5.99 11.63 -14.93
CA GLY A 34 -4.66 11.61 -15.55
C GLY A 34 -3.62 10.87 -14.71
N ALA A 35 -3.69 10.98 -13.39
CA ALA A 35 -2.81 10.22 -12.49
C ALA A 35 -3.08 8.71 -12.51
N ARG A 36 -4.35 8.28 -12.65
CA ARG A 36 -4.73 6.85 -12.66
C ARG A 36 -4.30 6.09 -13.91
N ILE A 37 -3.98 6.79 -14.99
CA ILE A 37 -3.45 6.19 -16.23
C ILE A 37 -1.97 5.82 -16.05
N SER A 38 -1.27 6.45 -15.10
CA SER A 38 0.14 6.20 -14.90
C SER A 38 0.40 4.80 -14.33
N PRO A 39 1.45 4.10 -14.79
CA PRO A 39 1.87 2.82 -14.23
C PRO A 39 2.66 2.96 -12.91
N ILE A 40 2.78 4.17 -12.35
CA ILE A 40 3.47 4.42 -11.09
C ILE A 40 2.58 5.17 -10.09
N CYS A 41 2.85 4.95 -8.82
CA CYS A 41 2.33 5.77 -7.73
C CYS A 41 3.09 7.10 -7.68
N GLU A 42 2.40 8.24 -7.61
CA GLU A 42 3.02 9.58 -7.64
C GLU A 42 2.25 10.57 -6.75
N TYR A 43 2.99 11.29 -5.91
CA TYR A 43 2.45 12.05 -4.77
C TYR A 43 2.83 13.53 -4.74
N SER A 44 3.37 14.14 -5.81
CA SER A 44 3.80 15.54 -5.80
C SER A 44 2.69 16.53 -5.45
N HIS A 45 1.43 16.14 -5.67
CA HIS A 45 0.27 16.94 -5.28
C HIS A 45 0.12 17.12 -3.76
N LEU A 46 0.84 16.34 -2.95
CA LEU A 46 0.88 16.47 -1.49
C LEU A 46 1.92 17.49 -0.99
N GLY A 47 2.68 18.13 -1.90
CA GLY A 47 3.69 19.13 -1.52
C GLY A 47 4.95 18.54 -0.87
N LEU A 48 5.23 17.26 -1.11
CA LEU A 48 6.40 16.56 -0.57
C LEU A 48 7.72 17.08 -1.17
N PRO A 49 8.84 17.04 -0.41
CA PRO A 49 10.18 17.21 -0.97
C PRO A 49 10.42 16.19 -2.10
N ALA A 50 11.19 16.60 -3.12
CA ALA A 50 11.37 15.80 -4.34
C ALA A 50 11.96 14.40 -4.05
N GLU A 51 12.88 14.30 -3.10
CA GLU A 51 13.49 13.02 -2.69
C GLU A 51 12.48 12.10 -2.01
N VAL A 52 11.70 12.63 -1.07
CA VAL A 52 10.64 11.89 -0.38
C VAL A 52 9.59 11.40 -1.38
N ASN A 53 9.15 12.26 -2.31
CA ASN A 53 8.20 11.86 -3.34
C ASN A 53 8.76 10.75 -4.23
N ARG A 54 10.05 10.81 -4.58
CA ARG A 54 10.71 9.78 -5.39
C ARG A 54 10.74 8.45 -4.64
N ASP A 55 11.16 8.47 -3.38
CA ASP A 55 11.33 7.25 -2.61
C ASP A 55 9.96 6.58 -2.33
N TRP A 56 8.92 7.38 -2.02
CA TRP A 56 7.55 6.88 -1.89
C TRP A 56 7.00 6.33 -3.21
N ALA A 57 7.23 7.04 -4.33
CA ALA A 57 6.82 6.56 -5.64
C ALA A 57 7.45 5.21 -5.97
N ILE A 58 8.72 4.99 -5.65
CA ILE A 58 9.41 3.71 -5.88
C ILE A 58 8.82 2.61 -5.00
N LEU A 59 8.71 2.84 -3.69
CA LEU A 59 8.24 1.82 -2.74
C LEU A 59 6.79 1.42 -3.02
N ASP A 60 5.89 2.38 -3.21
CA ASP A 60 4.48 2.07 -3.43
C ASP A 60 4.22 1.45 -4.80
N THR A 61 5.01 1.83 -5.82
CA THR A 61 4.95 1.17 -7.14
C THR A 61 5.48 -0.27 -7.04
N PHE A 62 6.51 -0.51 -6.22
CA PHE A 62 7.00 -1.85 -5.98
C PHE A 62 5.94 -2.71 -5.30
N ASP A 63 5.31 -2.20 -4.26
CA ASP A 63 4.22 -2.88 -3.55
C ASP A 63 3.08 -3.21 -4.51
N MET A 64 2.63 -2.24 -5.32
CA MET A 64 1.60 -2.42 -6.35
C MET A 64 1.90 -3.56 -7.34
N TYR A 65 3.17 -3.76 -7.70
CA TYR A 65 3.59 -4.83 -8.63
C TYR A 65 4.07 -6.11 -7.92
N SER A 66 3.92 -6.20 -6.61
CA SER A 66 4.32 -7.36 -5.80
C SER A 66 3.15 -8.20 -5.27
N PRO A 67 2.03 -8.43 -6.02
CA PRO A 67 0.81 -9.05 -5.49
C PRO A 67 1.01 -10.49 -5.03
N ALA A 68 2.11 -11.13 -5.45
CA ALA A 68 2.48 -12.45 -4.99
C ALA A 68 2.91 -12.51 -3.51
N HIS A 69 3.07 -11.36 -2.86
CA HIS A 69 3.42 -11.19 -1.45
C HIS A 69 2.29 -10.57 -0.62
N ASP A 70 1.18 -10.18 -1.26
CA ASP A 70 -0.04 -9.78 -0.56
C ASP A 70 -0.76 -11.02 -0.04
N HIS A 71 -0.89 -11.11 1.28
CA HIS A 71 -1.60 -12.18 1.97
C HIS A 71 -2.75 -11.59 2.79
N PRO A 72 -3.83 -11.09 2.14
CA PRO A 72 -4.95 -10.49 2.83
C PRO A 72 -5.60 -11.53 3.76
N GLN A 73 -5.94 -11.07 4.96
CA GLN A 73 -6.62 -11.89 5.96
C GLN A 73 -8.10 -11.55 5.96
N SER A 74 -8.96 -12.56 6.16
CA SER A 74 -10.38 -12.33 6.37
C SER A 74 -10.67 -11.92 7.82
N VAL A 75 -11.85 -11.35 8.04
CA VAL A 75 -12.37 -11.12 9.41
C VAL A 75 -12.37 -12.42 10.21
N ALA A 76 -12.75 -13.54 9.58
CA ALA A 76 -12.76 -14.84 10.24
C ALA A 76 -11.36 -15.31 10.64
N ASP A 77 -10.35 -15.12 9.79
CA ASP A 77 -8.96 -15.49 10.11
C ASP A 77 -8.47 -14.72 11.33
N VAL A 78 -8.68 -13.40 11.34
CA VAL A 78 -8.27 -12.54 12.44
C VAL A 78 -9.04 -12.87 13.72
N SER A 79 -10.36 -13.11 13.66
CA SER A 79 -11.14 -13.57 14.82
C SER A 79 -10.59 -14.87 15.41
N ALA A 80 -10.27 -15.85 14.56
CA ALA A 80 -9.71 -17.12 14.99
C ALA A 80 -8.32 -16.95 15.66
N TRP A 81 -7.55 -15.91 15.31
CA TRP A 81 -6.28 -15.62 15.99
C TRP A 81 -6.50 -15.18 17.44
N PHE A 82 -7.50 -14.34 17.68
CA PHE A 82 -7.87 -13.90 19.02
C PHE A 82 -8.40 -15.04 19.89
N GLU A 83 -9.26 -15.89 19.33
CA GLU A 83 -9.80 -17.08 20.00
C GLU A 83 -8.67 -18.04 20.43
N ARG A 84 -7.73 -18.35 19.51
CA ARG A 84 -6.59 -19.22 19.81
C ARG A 84 -5.64 -18.64 20.86
N ALA A 85 -5.59 -17.32 20.99
CA ALA A 85 -4.81 -16.64 22.01
C ALA A 85 -5.54 -16.50 23.36
N GLY A 86 -6.79 -16.96 23.47
CA GLY A 86 -7.57 -16.92 24.72
C GLY A 86 -8.12 -15.54 25.07
N PHE A 87 -8.21 -14.62 24.12
CA PHE A 87 -8.83 -13.33 24.36
C PHE A 87 -10.36 -13.45 24.42
N VAL A 88 -10.96 -12.71 25.36
CA VAL A 88 -12.42 -12.53 25.51
C VAL A 88 -12.79 -11.08 25.15
N ASP A 89 -14.06 -10.83 24.82
CA ASP A 89 -14.60 -9.52 24.43
C ASP A 89 -13.83 -8.86 23.26
N VAL A 90 -13.72 -9.60 22.16
CA VAL A 90 -13.00 -9.20 20.95
C VAL A 90 -13.97 -8.71 19.88
N GLU A 91 -13.71 -7.53 19.34
CA GLU A 91 -14.40 -6.96 18.19
C GLU A 91 -13.45 -6.99 16.99
N VAL A 92 -13.83 -7.72 15.93
CA VAL A 92 -13.09 -7.78 14.66
C VAL A 92 -13.97 -7.27 13.53
N GLY A 93 -13.44 -6.41 12.67
CA GLY A 93 -14.16 -5.87 11.53
C GLY A 93 -13.25 -5.17 10.53
N TYR A 94 -13.83 -4.62 9.48
CA TYR A 94 -13.09 -3.82 8.51
C TYR A 94 -12.81 -2.41 9.05
N GLY A 95 -11.57 -1.98 8.92
CA GLY A 95 -11.08 -0.64 9.21
C GLY A 95 -10.50 0.02 7.95
N PRO A 96 -9.86 1.20 8.12
CA PRO A 96 -9.38 2.01 7.00
C PRO A 96 -8.38 1.30 6.07
N ASN A 97 -7.56 0.39 6.62
CA ASN A 97 -6.46 -0.27 5.90
C ASN A 97 -6.54 -1.81 5.98
N GLY A 98 -7.75 -2.38 6.10
CA GLY A 98 -7.95 -3.84 6.16
C GLY A 98 -8.71 -4.29 7.40
N VAL A 99 -8.47 -5.51 7.86
CA VAL A 99 -9.15 -6.07 9.03
C VAL A 99 -8.49 -5.57 10.32
N ILE A 100 -9.28 -5.03 11.23
CA ILE A 100 -8.86 -4.59 12.56
C ILE A 100 -9.51 -5.48 13.61
N GLY A 101 -8.75 -5.89 14.62
CA GLY A 101 -9.25 -6.56 15.81
C GLY A 101 -8.88 -5.78 17.06
N ARG A 102 -9.83 -5.60 17.98
CA ARG A 102 -9.63 -4.90 19.25
C ARG A 102 -10.23 -5.72 20.38
N ARG A 103 -9.57 -5.72 21.53
CA ARG A 103 -10.13 -6.24 22.78
C ARG A 103 -10.50 -5.08 23.70
N ARG A 104 -11.59 -5.20 24.44
CA ARG A 104 -11.88 -4.30 25.55
C ARG A 104 -11.12 -4.80 26.78
N ARG A 105 -10.24 -3.99 27.36
CA ARG A 105 -9.72 -4.27 28.70
C ARG A 105 -10.79 -3.80 29.68
N VAL A 106 -11.37 -4.71 30.46
CA VAL A 106 -12.20 -4.32 31.61
C VAL A 106 -11.27 -3.57 32.56
N ALA A 107 -11.62 -2.32 32.90
CA ALA A 107 -10.90 -1.56 33.91
C ALA A 107 -11.12 -2.25 35.27
N GLU A 108 -10.04 -2.70 35.91
CA GLU A 108 -10.02 -3.12 37.31
C GLU A 108 -10.11 -1.91 38.24
#